data_AF-A0A524QXF9-F1
#
_entry.id   AF-A0A524QXF9-F1
#
_cell.length_a   1.000
_cell.length_b   1.000
_cell.length_c   1.000
_cell.angle_alpha   90.00
_cell.angle_beta   90.00
_cell.angle_gamma   90.00
#
_symmetry.space_group_name_H-M   'P 1'
#
loop_
_entity.id
_entity.type
_entity.pdbx_description
1 polymer ?
#
loop_
_entity_poly.entity_id
_entity_poly.type
_entity_poly.pdbx_seq_one_letter_code
_entity_poly.pdbx_strand_id
1 'polypeptide(L)' 'RLDTPLVRDGSGKLVPATWDEALDRAADGFRKVAEEYGPEAIYGIASGRAPNEVAYAMQKLMRAGWGLNHIDHCARA' A
#
# COMPACT_ATOMS: atom_id res chain seq x y z
N ARG A 1 -1.34 9.75 18.24
CA ARG A 1 -1.80 8.46 17.68
C ARG A 1 -2.90 8.78 16.67
N LEU A 2 -2.88 8.19 15.48
CA LEU A 2 -3.97 8.37 14.50
C LEU A 2 -5.11 7.40 14.85
N ASP A 3 -6.36 7.87 14.72
CA ASP A 3 -7.58 7.12 15.00
C ASP A 3 -8.52 7.01 13.79
N THR A 4 -8.34 7.87 12.79
CA THR A 4 -9.10 7.87 11.53
C THR A 4 -8.17 7.86 10.30
N PRO A 5 -8.58 7.24 9.18
CA PRO A 5 -7.90 7.40 7.90
C PRO A 5 -7.88 8.86 7.44
N LEU A 6 -6.82 9.23 6.71
CA LEU A 6 -6.68 10.55 6.09
C LEU A 6 -6.37 10.39 4.60
N VAL A 7 -7.00 11.19 3.74
CA VAL A 7 -6.74 11.26 2.29
C VAL A 7 -6.30 12.66 1.88
N ARG A 8 -5.56 12.78 0.78
CA ARG A 8 -5.21 14.09 0.21
C ARG A 8 -6.30 14.59 -0.73
N ASP A 9 -6.77 15.81 -0.48
CA ASP A 9 -7.69 16.53 -1.35
C ASP A 9 -6.98 17.15 -2.58
N GLY A 10 -7.74 17.87 -3.42
CA GLY A 10 -7.20 18.54 -4.61
C GLY A 10 -6.19 19.67 -4.31
N SER A 11 -6.14 20.17 -3.07
CA SER A 11 -5.14 21.13 -2.61
C SER A 11 -3.87 20.46 -2.05
N GLY A 12 -3.89 19.13 -1.91
CA GLY A 12 -2.82 18.32 -1.33
C GLY A 12 -2.87 18.20 0.20
N LYS A 13 -3.87 18.80 0.86
CA LYS A 13 -4.05 18.76 2.31
C LYS A 13 -4.64 17.41 2.74
N LEU A 14 -4.16 16.88 3.88
CA LEU A 14 -4.74 15.69 4.49
C LEU A 14 -6.07 16.03 5.19
N VAL A 15 -7.11 15.30 4.86
CA VAL A 15 -8.46 15.43 5.44
C VAL A 15 -8.96 14.06 5.92
N PRO A 16 -9.76 13.99 7.01
CA PRO A 16 -10.37 12.74 7.47
C PRO A 16 -11.23 12.06 6.39
N ALA A 17 -11.18 10.73 6.36
CA ALA A 17 -11.93 9.89 5.45
C ALA A 17 -12.50 8.66 6.16
N THR A 18 -13.50 8.05 5.55
CA THR A 18 -13.96 6.71 5.96
C THR A 18 -12.94 5.64 5.55
N TRP A 19 -13.04 4.45 6.14
CA TRP A 19 -12.20 3.31 5.73
C TRP A 19 -12.44 2.93 4.27
N ASP A 20 -13.68 2.89 3.82
CA ASP A 20 -14.04 2.55 2.43
C ASP A 20 -13.43 3.55 1.46
N GLU A 21 -13.60 4.86 1.72
CA GLU A 21 -13.02 5.92 0.88
C GLU A 21 -11.49 5.83 0.82
N ALA A 22 -10.83 5.61 1.96
CA ALA A 22 -9.37 5.55 2.02
C ALA A 22 -8.83 4.32 1.26
N LEU A 23 -9.48 3.17 1.40
CA LEU A 23 -9.08 1.93 0.73
C LEU A 23 -9.36 1.99 -0.77
N ASP A 24 -10.52 2.49 -1.19
CA ASP A 24 -10.86 2.68 -2.61
C ASP A 24 -9.87 3.63 -3.29
N ARG A 25 -9.55 4.75 -2.63
CA ARG A 25 -8.58 5.72 -3.16
C ARG A 25 -7.17 5.15 -3.27
N ALA A 26 -6.74 4.32 -2.31
CA ALA A 26 -5.46 3.61 -2.39
C ALA A 26 -5.46 2.60 -3.55
N ALA A 27 -6.52 1.79 -3.68
CA ALA A 27 -6.66 0.80 -4.75
C ALA A 27 -6.71 1.44 -6.14
N ASP A 28 -7.44 2.55 -6.30
CA ASP A 28 -7.47 3.35 -7.53
C ASP A 28 -6.08 3.88 -7.89
N GLY A 29 -5.31 4.36 -6.91
CA GLY A 29 -3.95 4.83 -7.13
C GLY A 29 -3.03 3.73 -7.65
N PHE A 30 -3.07 2.55 -7.03
CA PHE A 30 -2.31 1.39 -7.49
C PHE A 30 -2.73 0.94 -8.89
N ARG A 31 -4.04 0.87 -9.18
CA ARG A 31 -4.56 0.51 -10.51
C ARG A 31 -4.07 1.48 -11.59
N LYS A 32 -4.18 2.79 -11.36
CA LYS A 32 -3.72 3.81 -12.31
C LYS A 32 -2.22 3.71 -12.60
N VAL A 33 -1.40 3.55 -11.57
CA VAL A 33 0.06 3.39 -11.75
C VAL A 33 0.37 2.12 -12.53
N ALA A 34 -0.31 1.01 -12.23
CA ALA A 34 -0.11 -0.25 -12.95
C ALA A 34 -0.58 -0.16 -14.43
N GLU A 35 -1.66 0.56 -14.72
CA GLU A 35 -2.16 0.81 -16.08
C GLU A 35 -1.21 1.69 -16.88
N GLU A 36 -0.64 2.73 -16.26
CA GLU A 36 0.21 3.71 -16.94
C GLU A 36 1.66 3.23 -17.12
N TYR A 37 2.22 2.57 -16.10
CA TYR A 37 3.65 2.22 -16.05
C TYR A 37 3.92 0.71 -16.02
N GLY A 38 2.87 -0.11 -16.04
CA GLY A 38 2.96 -1.56 -15.89
C GLY A 38 2.96 -2.03 -14.42
N PRO A 39 2.61 -3.30 -14.17
CA PRO A 39 2.50 -3.83 -12.80
C PRO A 39 3.81 -3.77 -12.01
N GLU A 40 4.95 -3.88 -12.69
CA GLU A 40 6.29 -3.82 -12.09
C GLU A 40 6.60 -2.49 -11.38
N ALA A 41 5.82 -1.44 -11.63
CA ALA A 41 5.91 -0.16 -10.94
C ALA A 41 5.40 -0.21 -9.47
N ILE A 42 4.77 -1.31 -9.05
CA ILE A 42 4.31 -1.49 -7.66
C ILE A 42 5.40 -2.14 -6.82
N TYR A 43 5.64 -1.59 -5.62
CA TYR A 43 6.63 -2.09 -4.66
C TYR A 43 6.08 -2.11 -3.23
N GLY A 44 6.42 -3.15 -2.47
CA GLY A 44 5.99 -3.32 -1.08
C GLY A 44 7.16 -3.28 -0.09
N ILE A 45 6.92 -2.73 1.11
CA ILE A 45 7.89 -2.80 2.22
C ILE A 45 7.19 -3.36 3.45
N ALA A 46 7.66 -4.52 3.92
CA ALA A 46 7.23 -5.11 5.18
C ALA A 46 8.02 -4.50 6.36
N SER A 47 7.39 -4.49 7.54
CA SER A 47 7.95 -3.89 8.75
C SER A 47 8.38 -4.97 9.75
N GLY A 48 9.65 -4.96 10.16
CA GLY A 48 10.16 -5.79 11.25
C GLY A 48 9.68 -5.38 12.64
N ARG A 49 8.89 -4.30 12.73
CA ARG A 49 8.18 -3.89 13.95
C ARG A 49 6.76 -4.49 14.03
N ALA A 50 6.30 -5.14 12.97
CA ALA A 50 5.01 -5.82 12.92
C ALA A 50 5.19 -7.33 13.13
N PRO A 51 4.14 -8.05 13.59
CA PRO A 51 4.17 -9.51 13.67
C PRO A 51 4.38 -10.19 12.31
N ASN A 52 4.84 -11.44 12.35
CA ASN A 52 5.13 -12.22 11.15
C ASN A 52 3.92 -12.41 10.23
N GLU A 53 2.71 -12.44 10.79
CA GLU A 53 1.44 -12.53 10.06
C GLU A 53 1.25 -11.34 9.12
N VAL A 54 1.67 -10.14 9.54
CA VAL A 54 1.59 -8.93 8.71
C VAL A 54 2.62 -8.97 7.59
N ALA A 55 3.83 -9.46 7.86
CA ALA A 55 4.84 -9.68 6.84
C ALA A 55 4.38 -10.73 5.80
N TYR A 56 3.73 -11.80 6.26
CA TYR A 56 3.10 -12.80 5.39
C TYR A 56 1.98 -12.20 4.54
N ALA A 57 1.13 -11.33 5.12
CA ALA A 57 0.08 -10.65 4.38
C ALA A 57 0.66 -9.73 3.28
N MET A 58 1.70 -8.95 3.60
CA MET A 58 2.36 -8.07 2.62
C MET A 58 3.01 -8.87 1.48
N GLN A 59 3.77 -9.93 1.78
CA GLN A 59 4.39 -10.74 0.73
C GLN A 59 3.37 -11.52 -0.09
N LYS A 60 2.24 -11.93 0.50
CA LYS A 60 1.12 -12.54 -0.24
C LYS A 60 0.45 -11.52 -1.16
N LEU A 61 0.20 -10.29 -0.71
CA LEU A 61 -0.35 -9.22 -1.53
C LEU A 61 0.54 -8.95 -2.76
N MET A 62 1.85 -8.83 -2.56
CA MET A 62 2.78 -8.58 -3.65
C MET A 62 2.92 -9.78 -4.60
N ARG A 63 3.19 -10.98 -4.07
CA ARG A 63 3.50 -12.16 -4.89
C ARG A 63 2.26 -12.82 -5.49
N ALA A 64 1.20 -12.98 -4.71
CA ALA A 64 -0.02 -13.64 -5.20
C ALA A 64 -1.07 -12.66 -5.72
N GLY A 65 -1.15 -11.44 -5.17
CA GLY A 65 -2.08 -10.41 -5.64
C GLY A 65 -1.57 -9.75 -6.92
N TRP A 66 -0.36 -9.21 -6.90
CA TRP A 66 0.23 -8.51 -8.05
C TRP A 66 1.08 -9.40 -8.97
N GLY A 67 1.46 -10.60 -8.54
CA GLY A 67 2.36 -11.47 -9.31
C GLY A 67 3.83 -11.04 -9.25
N LEU A 68 4.20 -10.19 -8.29
CA LEU A 68 5.50 -9.51 -8.25
C LEU A 68 6.38 -10.00 -7.11
N ASN A 69 7.69 -9.99 -7.35
CA ASN A 69 8.70 -10.20 -6.31
C ASN A 69 9.28 -8.87 -5.78
N HIS A 70 8.68 -7.74 -6.15
CA HIS A 70 9.06 -6.38 -5.78
C HIS A 70 8.65 -6.04 -4.34
N ILE A 71 9.30 -6.71 -3.38
CA ILE A 71 9.05 -6.53 -1.96
C ILE A 71 10.35 -6.62 -1.17
N ASP A 72 10.48 -5.79 -0.14
CA ASP A 72 11.56 -5.87 0.83
C ASP A 72 11.06 -5.73 2.27
N HIS A 73 11.98 -5.80 3.22
CA HIS A 73 11.72 -5.79 4.65
C HIS A 73 12.67 -4.80 5.33
N CYS A 74 12.15 -3.97 6.25
CA CYS A 74 12.95 -2.89 6.85
C CYS A 74 14.18 -3.34 7.65
N ALA A 75 14.25 -4.62 8.04
CA ALA A 75 15.45 -5.18 8.70
C ALA A 75 16.60 -5.50 7.72
N ARG A 76 16.38 -5.31 6.42
CA ARG A 76 17.39 -5.46 5.37
C ARG A 76 18.01 -4.12 4.94
N ALA A 77 17.44 -3.00 5.40
CA ALA A 77 17.92 -1.64 5.16
C ALA A 77 18.98 -1.22 6.17
#